data_AF-A0A0E2Q120-F1
#
_entry.id   AF-A0A0E2Q120-F1
#
_cell.length_a   1.000
_cell.length_b   1.000
_cell.length_c   1.000
_cell.angle_alpha   90.00
_cell.angle_beta   90.00
_cell.angle_gamma   90.00
#
_symmetry.space_group_name_H-M   'P 1'
#
loop_
_entity.id
_entity.type
_entity.pdbx_description
1 polymer ?
#
loop_
_entity_poly.entity_id
_entity_poly.type
_entity_poly.pdbx_seq_one_letter_code
_entity_poly.pdbx_strand_id
1 'polypeptide(L)' 'MPIKKSKIFIKDAENGYLVPYSETMDEDLLVSQMADKILFALESDLESMYQASYDLAKHYLNQKC' A
#
# COMPACT_ATOMS: atom_id res chain seq x y z
N MET A 1 -16.45 -15.92 -0.96
CA MET A 1 -16.45 -15.55 0.48
C MET A 1 -16.19 -14.07 0.58
N PRO A 2 -16.97 -13.29 1.35
CA PRO A 2 -16.66 -11.88 1.52
C PRO A 2 -15.31 -11.79 2.25
N ILE A 3 -14.32 -11.21 1.60
CA ILE A 3 -13.03 -10.89 2.22
C ILE A 3 -13.38 -10.08 3.47
N LYS A 4 -13.19 -10.67 4.67
CA LYS A 4 -13.19 -9.92 5.93
C LYS A 4 -12.34 -8.69 5.65
N LYS A 5 -12.89 -7.48 5.79
CA LYS A 5 -12.15 -6.23 5.58
C LYS A 5 -10.86 -6.32 6.40
N SER A 6 -9.77 -6.76 5.78
CA SER A 6 -8.45 -6.72 6.38
C SER A 6 -8.24 -5.24 6.67
N LYS A 7 -7.70 -4.91 7.84
CA LYS A 7 -7.28 -3.53 8.08
C LYS A 7 -6.19 -3.25 7.03
N ILE A 8 -6.53 -2.51 5.99
CA ILE A 8 -5.60 -2.13 4.95
C ILE A 8 -4.87 -0.90 5.48
N PHE A 9 -3.58 -1.05 5.80
CA PHE A 9 -2.72 0.05 6.26
C PHE A 9 -2.12 0.86 5.09
N ILE A 10 -2.39 0.42 3.87
CA ILE A 10 -1.98 1.05 2.63
C ILE A 10 -3.22 1.58 1.92
N LYS A 11 -3.29 2.90 1.76
CA LYS A 11 -4.17 3.58 0.84
C LYS A 11 -3.43 3.71 -0.49
N ASP A 12 -3.94 3.03 -1.49
CA ASP A 12 -3.33 2.98 -2.82
C ASP A 12 -3.13 4.38 -3.40
N ALA A 13 -1.93 4.64 -3.93
CA ALA A 13 -1.47 5.92 -4.47
C ALA A 13 -1.48 7.12 -3.49
N GLU A 14 -1.81 6.93 -2.22
CA GLU A 14 -1.68 7.96 -1.18
C GLU A 14 -0.42 7.75 -0.34
N ASN A 15 -0.28 6.57 0.27
CA ASN A 15 0.82 6.28 1.20
C ASN A 15 1.60 5.01 0.85
N GLY A 16 1.29 4.43 -0.31
CA GLY A 16 1.91 3.25 -0.87
C GLY A 16 1.09 2.77 -2.08
N TYR A 17 1.49 1.65 -2.66
CA TYR A 17 0.76 1.04 -3.76
C TYR A 17 0.37 -0.39 -3.44
N LEU A 18 -0.83 -0.78 -3.83
CA LEU A 18 -1.28 -2.16 -3.77
C LEU A 18 -0.83 -2.88 -5.04
N VAL A 19 -0.12 -3.99 -4.85
CA VAL A 19 0.24 -4.91 -5.94
C VAL A 19 -0.77 -6.05 -5.93
N PRO A 20 -1.55 -6.25 -7.01
CA PRO A 20 -2.46 -7.39 -7.12
C PRO A 20 -1.71 -8.71 -6.99
N TYR A 21 -2.30 -9.67 -6.28
CA TYR A 21 -1.73 -10.99 -6.12
C TYR A 21 -2.79 -12.07 -6.36
N SER A 22 -2.39 -13.15 -7.02
CA SER A 22 -3.15 -14.40 -7.08
C SER A 22 -2.18 -15.57 -7.02
N GLU A 23 -2.58 -16.69 -6.40
CA GLU A 23 -1.73 -17.90 -6.27
C GLU A 23 -1.30 -18.48 -7.62
N THR A 24 -2.09 -18.25 -8.67
CA THR A 24 -1.80 -18.72 -10.04
C THR A 24 -1.12 -17.67 -10.90
N MET A 25 -0.70 -16.54 -10.33
CA MET A 25 0.01 -15.49 -11.07
C MET A 25 1.39 -15.99 -11.46
N ASP A 26 1.81 -15.67 -12.68
CA ASP A 26 3.18 -15.86 -13.12
C ASP A 26 4.16 -15.06 -12.24
N GLU A 27 5.24 -15.69 -11.79
CA GLU A 27 6.17 -15.07 -10.83
C GLU A 27 6.90 -13.88 -11.45
N ASP A 28 7.32 -13.99 -12.73
CA ASP A 28 8.00 -12.90 -13.42
C ASP A 28 7.08 -11.69 -13.60
N LEU A 29 5.79 -11.92 -13.87
CA LEU A 29 4.78 -10.86 -13.89
C LEU A 29 4.63 -10.18 -12.53
N LEU A 30 4.60 -10.93 -11.42
CA LEU A 30 4.52 -10.36 -10.07
C LEU A 30 5.76 -9.51 -9.77
N VAL A 31 6.95 -10.01 -10.09
CA VAL A 31 8.22 -9.28 -9.90
C VAL A 31 8.21 -7.98 -10.71
N SER A 32 7.79 -8.02 -11.97
CA SER A 32 7.68 -6.83 -12.82
C SER A 32 6.73 -5.80 -12.21
N GLN A 33 5.55 -6.21 -11.75
CA GLN A 33 4.57 -5.31 -11.14
C GLN A 33 5.08 -4.70 -9.83
N MET A 34 5.80 -5.48 -9.02
CA MET A 34 6.44 -4.94 -7.81
C MET A 34 7.50 -3.89 -8.17
N ALA A 35 8.35 -4.17 -9.17
CA ALA A 35 9.38 -3.23 -9.62
C ALA A 35 8.76 -1.90 -10.10
N ASP A 36 7.68 -1.96 -10.89
CA ASP A 36 6.96 -0.77 -11.35
C ASP A 36 6.41 0.06 -10.18
N LYS A 37 5.82 -0.59 -9.17
CA LYS A 37 5.29 0.12 -7.98
C LYS A 37 6.37 0.73 -7.10
N ILE A 38 7.54 0.10 -7.01
CA ILE A 38 8.70 0.68 -6.32
C ILE A 38 9.16 1.93 -7.06
N LEU A 39 9.28 1.86 -8.40
CA LEU A 39 9.66 3.01 -9.21
C LEU A 39 8.66 4.16 -9.04
N PHE A 40 7.36 3.89 -9.13
CA PHE A 40 6.33 4.91 -8.92
C PHE A 40 6.39 5.56 -7.53
N ALA A 41 6.70 4.79 -6.48
CA ALA A 41 6.88 5.36 -5.14
C ALA A 41 8.10 6.29 -5.08
N LEU A 42 9.22 5.89 -5.68
CA LEU A 42 10.46 6.69 -5.69
C LEU A 42 10.35 7.96 -6.56
N GLU A 43 9.57 7.92 -7.63
CA GLU A 43 9.34 9.06 -8.51
C GLU A 43 8.23 10.00 -8.01
N SER A 44 7.39 9.54 -7.08
CA SER A 44 6.33 10.35 -6.49
C SER A 44 6.84 11.29 -5.39
N ASP A 45 5.96 12.19 -4.94
CA ASP A 45 6.22 13.05 -3.80
C ASP A 45 6.24 12.25 -2.49
N LEU A 46 7.45 11.85 -2.08
CA LEU A 46 7.68 11.09 -0.86
C LEU A 46 7.22 11.83 0.41
N GLU A 47 7.30 13.16 0.44
CA GLU A 47 6.89 13.92 1.63
C GLU A 47 5.38 13.81 1.86
N SER A 48 4.59 13.97 0.79
CA SER A 48 3.14 13.74 0.83
C SER A 48 2.79 12.31 1.22
N MET A 49 3.51 11.31 0.70
CA MET A 49 3.30 9.90 1.06
C MET A 49 3.59 9.62 2.55
N TYR A 50 4.67 10.20 3.08
CA TYR A 50 5.01 10.07 4.50
C TYR A 50 3.98 10.75 5.38
N GLN A 51 3.53 11.95 5.00
CA GLN A 51 2.50 12.68 5.73
C GLN A 51 1.19 11.88 5.80
N ALA A 52 0.74 11.34 4.67
CA ALA A 52 -0.44 10.47 4.60
C ALA A 52 -0.29 9.22 5.51
N SER A 53 0.90 8.63 5.56
CA SER A 53 1.22 7.51 6.46
C SER A 53 1.11 7.91 7.93
N TYR A 54 1.67 9.07 8.32
CA TYR A 54 1.60 9.55 9.70
C TYR A 54 0.18 9.87 10.14
N ASP A 55 -0.63 10.47 9.26
CA ASP A 55 -2.01 10.79 9.58
C ASP A 55 -2.87 9.54 9.77
N LEU A 56 -2.62 8.51 8.96
CA LEU A 56 -3.22 7.19 9.17
C LEU A 56 -2.77 6.56 10.50
N ALA A 57 -1.47 6.62 10.81
CA ALA A 57 -0.94 6.06 12.06
C ALA A 57 -1.52 6.75 13.31
N LYS A 58 -1.66 8.09 13.29
CA LYS A 58 -2.30 8.86 14.37
C LYS A 58 -3.73 8.38 14.67
N HIS A 59 -4.48 8.02 13.63
CA HIS A 59 -5.83 7.49 13.81
C HIS A 59 -5.84 6.20 14.65
N TYR A 60 -4.87 5.31 14.45
CA TYR A 60 -4.76 4.07 15.22
C TYR A 60 -4.23 4.26 16.64
N LEU A 61 -3.48 5.33 16.90
CA LEU A 61 -3.08 5.70 18.26
C LEU A 61 -4.28 6.18 19.07
N ASN A 62 -5.13 7.02 18.46
CA ASN A 62 -6.30 7.61 19.12
C ASN A 62 -7.50 6.66 19.23
N GLN A 63 -7.46 5.49 18.57
CA GLN A 63 -8.44 4.40 18.73
C GLN A 63 -8.19 3.53 19.97
N LYS A 64 -7.12 3.76 20.74
CA LYS A 64 -6.94 3.19 22.08
C LYS A 64 -7.50 4.15 23.14
N CYS A 65 -8.83 4.21 23.26
CA CYS A 65 -9.61 4.57 24.44
C CYS A 65 -11.09 4.27 24.14
#